data_AF-A0A937B9Y1-F1
#
_entry.id   AF-A0A937B9Y1-F1
#
_cell.length_a   1.000
_cell.length_b   1.000
_cell.length_c   1.000
_cell.angle_alpha   90.00
_cell.angle_beta   90.00
_cell.angle_gamma   90.00
#
_symmetry.space_group_name_H-M   'P 1'
#
loop_
_entity.id
_entity.type
_entity.pdbx_description
1 polymer ?
#
loop_
_entity_poly.entity_id
_entity_poly.type
_entity_poly.pdbx_seq_one_letter_code
_entity_poly.pdbx_strand_id
1 'polypeptide(L)'
;MRPADLPLIRRSRLLAQVSEPDLAAMLATCFVQTLPKGTAPCQQGGKPEFLHLVLSGSVGLFAEGPRQETVVEFFGPGDSFILPAVMLDAPYLMT
;
A
#
# COMPACT_ATOMS: atom_id res chain seq x y z
N MET A 1 -12.58 9.63 -1.57
CA MET A 1 -12.73 8.29 -0.97
C MET A 1 -14.20 8.03 -0.74
N ARG A 2 -14.71 6.82 -1.02
CA ARG A 2 -16.15 6.53 -0.88
C ARG A 2 -16.43 6.05 0.55
N PRO A 3 -17.62 6.33 1.11
CA PRO A 3 -18.00 5.81 2.44
C PRO A 3 -17.87 4.28 2.54
N ALA A 4 -18.12 3.56 1.45
CA ALA A 4 -17.99 2.11 1.37
C ALA A 4 -16.54 1.59 1.52
N ASP A 5 -15.53 2.46 1.41
CA ASP A 5 -14.12 2.07 1.55
C ASP A 5 -13.70 2.02 3.04
N LEU A 6 -14.43 2.68 3.95
CA LEU A 6 -14.09 2.76 5.38
C LEU A 6 -13.98 1.40 6.09
N PRO A 7 -14.90 0.44 5.87
CA PRO A 7 -14.77 -0.89 6.48
C PRO A 7 -13.51 -1.64 6.04
N LEU A 8 -13.03 -1.42 4.80
CA LEU A 8 -11.79 -2.03 4.31
C LEU A 8 -10.57 -1.38 4.95
N ILE A 9 -10.57 -0.06 5.09
CA ILE A 9 -9.53 0.70 5.77
C ILE A 9 -9.39 0.23 7.23
N ARG A 10 -10.51 -0.01 7.91
CA ARG A 10 -10.54 -0.53 9.29
C ARG A 10 -10.06 -1.97 9.43
N ARG A 11 -10.04 -2.77 8.36
CA ARG A 11 -9.46 -4.13 8.38
C ARG A 11 -7.94 -4.11 8.35
N SER A 12 -7.32 -3.02 7.88
CA SER A 12 -5.87 -2.89 7.89
C SER A 12 -5.37 -2.93 9.33
N ARG A 13 -4.38 -3.81 9.60
CA ARG A 13 -3.76 -3.90 10.94
C ARG A 13 -3.17 -2.57 11.41
N LEU A 14 -2.73 -1.73 10.47
CA LEU A 14 -2.15 -0.43 10.77
C LEU A 14 -3.21 0.58 11.27
N LEU A 15 -4.43 0.52 10.73
CA LEU A 15 -5.46 1.54 10.93
C LEU A 15 -6.62 1.06 11.83
N ALA A 16 -6.65 -0.22 12.17
CA ALA A 16 -7.71 -0.82 13.00
C ALA A 16 -7.85 -0.17 14.38
N GLN A 17 -6.75 0.29 14.97
CA GLN A 17 -6.71 0.85 16.33
C GLN A 17 -6.69 2.39 16.37
N VAL A 18 -6.67 3.04 15.21
CA VAL A 18 -6.68 4.52 15.13
C VAL A 18 -8.06 5.02 15.56
N SER A 19 -8.14 6.09 16.34
CA SER A 19 -9.43 6.66 16.74
C SER A 19 -10.23 7.14 15.52
N GLU A 20 -11.56 7.25 15.63
CA GLU A 20 -12.39 7.86 14.57
C GLU A 20 -11.93 9.28 14.15
N PRO A 21 -11.69 10.24 15.08
CA PRO A 21 -11.27 11.59 14.67
C PRO A 21 -9.88 11.60 14.01
N ASP A 22 -8.93 10.79 14.50
CA ASP A 22 -7.59 10.72 13.91
C ASP A 22 -7.64 10.06 12.53
N LEU A 23 -8.43 9.00 12.37
CA LEU A 23 -8.61 8.36 11.07
C LEU A 23 -9.24 9.35 10.09
N ALA A 24 -10.28 10.09 10.48
CA ALA A 24 -10.90 11.09 9.62
C ALA A 24 -9.90 12.18 9.19
N ALA A 25 -9.05 12.65 10.10
CA ALA A 25 -7.99 13.61 9.80
C ALA A 25 -6.94 13.05 8.83
N MET A 26 -6.50 11.81 9.02
CA MET A 26 -5.57 11.13 8.10
C MET A 26 -6.18 10.97 6.71
N LEU A 27 -7.43 10.49 6.62
CA LEU A 27 -8.09 10.24 5.34
C LEU A 27 -8.37 11.53 4.56
N ALA A 28 -8.42 12.69 5.23
CA ALA A 28 -8.61 13.99 4.58
C ALA A 28 -7.43 14.38 3.66
N THR A 29 -6.22 13.86 3.90
CA THR A 29 -5.04 14.09 3.05
C THR A 29 -4.77 12.93 2.08
N CYS A 30 -5.53 11.84 2.17
CA CYS A 30 -5.42 10.70 1.27
C CYS A 30 -6.22 10.92 -0.01
N PHE A 31 -5.74 10.32 -1.10
CA PHE A 31 -6.49 10.22 -2.36
C PHE A 31 -6.63 8.76 -2.78
N VAL A 32 -7.59 8.51 -3.66
CA VAL A 32 -7.80 7.18 -4.25
C VAL A 32 -7.38 7.25 -5.70
N GLN A 33 -6.51 6.33 -6.10
CA GLN A 33 -6.10 6.16 -7.50
C GLN A 33 -6.50 4.77 -8.00
N THR A 34 -6.90 4.69 -9.26
CA THR A 34 -7.11 3.43 -9.97
C THR A 34 -5.97 3.26 -10.95
N LEU A 35 -5.23 2.16 -10.83
CA LEU A 35 -4.10 1.86 -11.69
C LEU A 35 -4.48 0.75 -12.69
N PRO A 36 -4.08 0.86 -13.97
CA PRO A 36 -4.20 -0.25 -14.92
C PRO A 36 -3.45 -1.50 -14.45
N LYS A 37 -3.86 -2.67 -14.97
CA LYS A 37 -3.14 -3.92 -14.73
C LYS A 37 -1.69 -3.80 -15.23
N GLY A 38 -0.73 -4.21 -14.40
CA GLY A 38 0.69 -4.16 -14.72
C GLY A 38 1.37 -2.83 -14.42
N THR A 39 0.65 -1.84 -13.90
CA THR A 39 1.28 -0.63 -13.36
C THR A 39 1.96 -0.95 -12.03
N ALA A 40 3.22 -0.55 -11.91
CA ALA A 40 4.00 -0.68 -10.69
C ALA A 40 3.90 0.63 -9.88
N PRO A 41 3.19 0.63 -8.73
CA PRO A 41 3.02 1.83 -7.89
C PRO A 41 4.31 2.25 -7.18
N CYS A 42 5.26 1.32 -7.02
CA CYS A 42 6.60 1.54 -6.51
C CYS A 42 7.62 0.84 -7.41
N GLN A 43 8.89 1.17 -7.23
CA GLN A 43 10.02 0.56 -7.94
C GLN A 43 11.13 0.31 -6.94
N GLN A 44 11.76 -0.86 -6.99
CA GLN A 44 12.90 -1.18 -6.14
C GLN A 44 13.99 -0.09 -6.22
N GLY A 45 14.53 0.30 -5.06
CA GLY A 45 15.48 1.41 -4.90
C GLY A 45 14.85 2.81 -4.89
N GLY A 46 13.57 2.95 -5.25
CA GLY A 46 12.82 4.19 -5.16
C GLY A 46 12.58 4.63 -3.70
N LYS A 47 12.30 5.92 -3.51
CA LYS A 47 11.93 6.45 -2.18
C LYS A 47 10.42 6.41 -1.97
N PRO A 48 9.96 6.14 -0.74
CA PRO A 48 8.55 6.21 -0.40
C PRO A 48 8.01 7.63 -0.46
N GLU A 49 7.03 7.85 -1.33
CA GLU A 49 6.22 9.08 -1.34
C GLU A 49 4.85 8.87 -0.69
N PHE A 50 4.36 7.62 -0.70
CA PHE A 50 3.05 7.26 -0.17
C PHE A 50 3.09 5.96 0.61
N LEU A 51 2.18 5.85 1.58
CA LEU A 51 1.73 4.58 2.11
C LEU A 51 0.56 4.09 1.24
N HIS A 52 0.60 2.81 0.88
CA HIS A 52 -0.43 2.22 0.03
C HIS A 52 -1.34 1.27 0.81
N LEU A 53 -2.64 1.36 0.51
CA LEU A 53 -3.67 0.44 0.96
C LEU A 53 -4.49 -0.02 -0.24
N VAL A 54 -4.70 -1.32 -0.37
CA VAL A 54 -5.50 -1.88 -1.47
C VAL A 54 -6.98 -1.81 -1.11
N LEU A 55 -7.77 -1.15 -1.95
CA LEU A 55 -9.24 -1.08 -1.79
C LEU A 55 -9.99 -2.07 -2.69
N SER A 56 -9.39 -2.46 -3.82
CA SER A 56 -9.95 -3.41 -4.78
C SER A 56 -8.84 -3.99 -5.65
N GLY A 57 -9.07 -5.17 -6.22
CA GLY A 57 -8.08 -5.88 -7.05
C GLY A 57 -7.00 -6.58 -6.22
N SER A 58 -5.81 -6.74 -6.80
CA SER A 58 -4.66 -7.34 -6.14
C SER A 58 -3.36 -6.69 -6.63
N VAL A 59 -2.38 -6.61 -5.74
CA VAL A 59 -1.02 -6.14 -6.01
C VAL A 59 -0.07 -7.29 -5.74
N GLY A 60 0.82 -7.59 -6.68
CA GLY A 60 1.92 -8.53 -6.46
C GLY A 60 3.18 -7.77 -6.08
N LEU A 61 3.93 -8.32 -5.13
CA LEU A 61 5.25 -7.82 -4.72
C LEU A 61 6.32 -8.69 -5.38
N PHE A 62 7.25 -8.06 -6.07
CA PHE A 62 8.30 -8.74 -6.81
C PHE A 62 9.67 -8.34 -6.30
N ALA A 63 10.55 -9.32 -6.14
CA ALA A 63 11.96 -9.10 -5.86
C ALA A 63 12.76 -9.26 -7.15
N GLU A 64 13.59 -8.26 -7.47
CA GLU A 64 14.52 -8.33 -8.58
C GLU A 64 15.83 -8.97 -8.11
N GLY A 65 16.12 -10.16 -8.61
CA GLY A 65 17.40 -10.84 -8.44
C GLY A 65 18.29 -10.74 -9.68
N PRO A 66 19.58 -11.09 -9.59
CA PRO A 66 20.54 -10.96 -10.71
C PRO A 66 20.18 -11.75 -11.98
N ARG A 67 19.29 -12.74 -11.88
CA ARG A 67 18.97 -13.67 -12.98
C ARG A 67 17.49 -13.67 -13.35
N GLN A 68 16.61 -13.35 -12.41
CA GLN A 68 15.17 -13.38 -12.63
C GLN A 68 14.45 -12.54 -11.57
N GLU A 69 13.27 -12.06 -11.96
CA GLU A 69 12.26 -11.55 -11.05
C GLU A 69 11.55 -12.72 -10.35
N THR A 70 11.15 -12.54 -9.09
CA THR A 70 10.39 -13.56 -8.34
C THR A 70 9.26 -12.91 -7.54
N VAL A 71 8.07 -13.50 -7.63
CA VAL A 71 6.92 -13.11 -6.79
C VAL A 71 7.21 -13.46 -5.34
N VAL A 72 7.10 -12.49 -4.45
CA VAL A 72 7.26 -12.65 -3.01
C VAL A 72 5.91 -12.85 -2.33
N GLU A 73 4.95 -11.99 -2.65
CA GLU A 73 3.65 -11.96 -1.96
C GLU A 73 2.57 -11.31 -2.84
N PHE A 74 1.30 -11.57 -2.52
CA PHE A 74 0.16 -10.86 -3.09
C PHE A 74 -0.64 -10.19 -1.98
N PHE A 75 -1.05 -8.95 -2.24
CA PHE A 75 -1.91 -8.15 -1.37
C PHE A 75 -3.30 -8.00 -1.99
N GLY A 76 -4.33 -8.03 -1.15
CA GLY A 76 -5.73 -7.87 -1.53
C GLY A 76 -6.43 -6.75 -0.73
N PRO A 77 -7.76 -6.58 -0.91
CA PRO A 77 -8.50 -5.50 -0.28
C PRO A 77 -8.38 -5.50 1.26
N GLY A 78 -7.92 -4.38 1.83
CA GLY A 78 -7.66 -4.21 3.25
C GLY A 78 -6.18 -4.38 3.65
N ASP A 79 -5.34 -4.91 2.76
CA ASP A 79 -3.92 -5.04 3.00
C ASP A 79 -3.17 -3.74 2.68
N SER A 80 -2.14 -3.47 3.48
CA SER A 80 -1.15 -2.42 3.23
C SER A 80 0.17 -3.06 2.82
N PHE A 81 0.87 -2.46 1.85
CA PHE A 81 2.15 -2.95 1.38
C PHE A 81 3.23 -1.87 1.52
N ILE A 82 4.49 -2.30 1.56
CA ILE A 82 5.68 -1.42 1.55
C ILE A 82 5.78 -0.51 2.80
N LEU A 83 5.00 -0.79 3.84
CA LEU A 83 4.99 -0.07 5.11
C LEU A 83 6.40 0.13 5.73
N PRO A 84 7.32 -0.87 5.74
CA PRO A 84 8.64 -0.67 6.32
C PRO A 84 9.45 0.45 5.67
N ALA A 85 9.35 0.64 4.35
CA ALA A 85 10.07 1.71 3.65
C ALA A 85 9.61 3.08 4.14
N VAL A 86 8.29 3.27 4.27
CA VAL A 86 7.68 4.51 4.77
C VAL A 86 8.07 4.77 6.23
N MET A 87 7.97 3.74 7.09
CA MET A 87 8.23 3.88 8.52
C MET A 87 9.71 4.11 8.87
N LEU A 88 10.62 3.58 8.05
CA LEU A 88 12.06 3.64 8.29
C LEU A 88 12.76 4.73 7.47
N ASP A 89 12.03 5.51 6.67
CA ASP A 89 12.57 6.46 5.69
C ASP A 89 13.67 5.82 4.82
N ALA A 90 13.38 4.61 4.32
CA ALA A 90 14.31 3.77 3.59
C ALA A 90 13.82 3.51 2.16
N PRO A 91 14.72 3.23 1.20
CA PRO A 91 14.32 2.85 -0.15
C PRO A 91 13.46 1.59 -0.18
N TYR A 92 12.60 1.49 -1.20
CA TYR A 92 11.86 0.27 -1.51
C TYR A 92 12.82 -0.88 -1.80
N LEU A 93 12.66 -2.00 -1.11
CA LEU A 93 13.50 -3.20 -1.32
C LEU A 93 12.99 -4.09 -2.45
N MET A 94 11.79 -3.83 -2.95
CA MET A 94 11.03 -4.65 -3.89
C MET A 94 10.12 -3.75 -4.73
N THR A 95 9.59 -4.28 -5.83
CA THR A 95 8.69 -3.59 -6.78
C THR A 95 7.24 -4.03 -6.58
#